data_AF-A0A640TA32-F1
#
_entry.id   AF-A0A640TA32-F1
#
_cell.length_a   1.000
_cell.length_b   1.000
_cell.length_c   1.000
_cell.angle_alpha   90.00
_cell.angle_beta   90.00
_cell.angle_gamma   90.00
#
_symmetry.space_group_name_H-M   'P 1'
#
loop_
_entity.id
_entity.type
_entity.pdbx_description
1 polymer ?
#
loop_
_entity_poly.entity_id
_entity_poly.type
_entity_poly.pdbx_seq_one_letter_code
_entity_poly.pdbx_strand_id
1 'polypeptide(L)'
;MTKRICMLDDCGRPHRGLGYCNRHYLKFKRFGDPLYATQRPDRPFCSIEGCREESRARGWCIKHYGRWRATGDPTGTKPRRERPPCSYEGCGKPHAANGYCGTHASRVRRTGTVKVRGGRTDCVVQDCVRVHWSGGYCSMHGQRVRKYGEPGPAFSFIGDGSPRRQGNGGYVMMTINGRRVSEHRYVMERALGRPLTADENVHHVNGDRQDNRLANLELWNTSQPAGQRVDDKVKWAADLLRLYAPELLSSPRLGAAS
;
A
#
# COMPACT_ATOMS: atom_id res chain seq x y z
N MET A 1 32.57 -1.93 22.01
CA MET A 1 32.27 -2.26 23.42
C MET A 1 31.29 -3.43 23.43
N THR A 2 31.74 -4.62 23.87
CA THR A 2 30.87 -5.80 24.01
C THR A 2 29.87 -5.56 25.14
N LYS A 3 28.57 -5.71 24.86
CA LYS A 3 27.55 -5.62 25.92
C LYS A 3 27.75 -6.81 26.85
N ARG A 4 28.08 -6.54 28.11
CA ARG A 4 28.10 -7.58 29.15
C ARG A 4 26.70 -8.18 29.26
N ILE A 5 26.62 -9.50 29.25
CA ILE A 5 25.36 -10.25 29.37
C ILE A 5 25.20 -10.78 30.79
N CYS A 6 23.99 -11.17 31.15
CA CYS A 6 23.68 -11.80 32.42
C CYS A 6 24.51 -13.08 32.63
N MET A 7 25.06 -13.24 33.83
CA MET A 7 25.85 -14.39 34.28
C MET A 7 25.06 -15.69 34.41
N LEU A 8 23.73 -15.62 34.48
CA LEU A 8 22.89 -16.81 34.53
C LEU A 8 22.74 -17.39 33.13
N ASP A 9 23.04 -18.69 33.04
CA ASP A 9 22.90 -19.50 31.83
C ASP A 9 21.48 -19.35 31.25
N ASP A 10 21.37 -19.35 29.92
CA ASP A 10 20.12 -19.20 29.16
C ASP A 10 19.34 -17.88 29.33
N CYS A 11 19.88 -16.88 30.02
CA CYS A 11 19.21 -15.59 30.15
C CYS A 11 19.40 -14.70 28.91
N GLY A 12 20.63 -14.57 28.40
CA GLY A 12 20.99 -13.75 27.22
C GLY A 12 20.72 -12.24 27.33
N ARG A 13 20.16 -11.76 28.45
CA ARG A 13 19.79 -10.33 28.65
C ARG A 13 20.99 -9.48 29.05
N PRO A 14 20.98 -8.17 28.73
CA PRO A 14 22.07 -7.26 29.11
C PRO A 14 22.22 -7.17 30.64
N HIS A 15 23.48 -7.21 31.08
CA HIS A 15 23.93 -6.99 32.45
C HIS A 15 23.58 -5.57 32.92
N ARG A 16 23.08 -5.44 34.16
CA ARG A 16 22.80 -4.15 34.81
C ARG A 16 23.65 -3.92 36.07
N GLY A 17 23.91 -4.96 36.87
CA GLY A 17 24.68 -4.86 38.11
C GLY A 17 25.01 -6.24 38.68
N LEU A 18 26.18 -6.39 39.32
CA LEU A 18 26.66 -7.65 39.94
C LEU A 18 26.57 -8.90 39.01
N GLY A 19 26.99 -8.79 37.76
CA GLY A 19 26.85 -9.89 36.79
C GLY A 19 25.43 -10.21 36.32
N TYR A 20 24.37 -9.66 36.93
CA TYR A 20 22.98 -9.99 36.60
C TYR A 20 22.27 -8.98 35.67
N CYS A 21 21.30 -9.47 34.90
CA CYS A 21 20.34 -8.59 34.21
C CYS A 21 19.46 -7.88 35.24
N ASN A 22 18.73 -6.83 34.83
CA ASN A 22 17.87 -6.06 35.74
C ASN A 22 16.93 -6.94 36.58
N ARG A 23 16.30 -7.96 35.99
CA ARG A 23 15.34 -8.83 36.69
C ARG A 23 16.04 -9.67 37.76
N HIS A 24 17.16 -10.30 37.42
CA HIS A 24 17.92 -11.17 38.33
C HIS A 24 18.63 -10.34 39.41
N TYR A 25 19.16 -9.17 39.07
CA TYR A 25 19.71 -8.23 40.03
C TYR A 25 18.67 -7.79 41.06
N LEU A 26 17.44 -7.46 40.63
CA LEU A 26 16.36 -7.07 41.54
C LEU A 26 15.89 -8.22 42.44
N LYS A 27 15.88 -9.47 41.94
CA LYS A 27 15.59 -10.65 42.75
C LYS A 27 16.69 -10.88 43.80
N PHE A 28 17.95 -10.88 43.37
CA PHE A 28 19.11 -10.99 44.25
C PHE A 28 19.13 -9.90 45.33
N LYS A 29 18.90 -8.64 44.96
CA LYS A 29 18.84 -7.52 45.92
C LYS A 29 17.73 -7.68 46.96
N ARG A 30 16.60 -8.29 46.60
CA ARG A 30 15.43 -8.41 47.48
C ARG A 30 15.41 -9.70 48.30
N PHE A 31 15.91 -10.80 47.74
CA PHE A 31 15.74 -12.15 48.29
C PHE A 31 17.06 -12.92 48.44
N GLY A 32 18.19 -12.34 48.07
CA GLY A 32 19.50 -13.01 48.09
C GLY A 32 19.75 -14.01 46.96
N ASP A 33 18.71 -14.37 46.19
CA ASP A 33 18.78 -15.35 45.11
C ASP A 33 18.32 -14.72 43.76
N PRO A 34 19.17 -14.72 42.71
CA PRO A 34 18.82 -14.16 41.40
C PRO A 34 17.77 -15.00 40.64
N LEU A 35 17.58 -16.28 41.00
CA LEU A 35 16.58 -17.17 40.42
C LEU A 35 15.26 -17.19 41.19
N TYR A 36 15.24 -16.68 42.43
CA TYR A 36 14.10 -16.66 43.35
C TYR A 36 12.73 -16.55 42.64
N ALA A 37 11.94 -17.62 42.69
CA ALA A 37 10.63 -17.68 42.10
C ALA A 37 9.58 -17.18 43.09
N THR A 38 9.01 -16.00 42.85
CA THR A 38 7.87 -15.53 43.64
C THR A 38 6.66 -16.41 43.31
N GLN A 39 6.15 -17.16 44.29
CA GLN A 39 4.84 -17.80 44.15
C GLN A 39 3.79 -16.71 43.89
N ARG A 40 2.89 -16.94 42.93
CA ARG A 40 1.77 -16.02 42.74
C ARG A 40 0.79 -16.26 43.89
N PRO A 41 0.45 -15.23 44.68
CA PRO A 41 -0.57 -15.40 45.70
C PRO A 41 -1.88 -15.78 45.02
N ASP A 42 -2.61 -16.73 45.61
CA ASP A 42 -3.96 -17.03 45.19
C ASP A 42 -4.82 -15.78 45.39
N ARG A 43 -5.55 -15.38 44.35
CA ARG A 43 -6.31 -14.14 44.33
C ARG A 43 -7.77 -14.48 44.11
N PRO A 44 -8.68 -14.02 44.99
CA PRO A 44 -10.09 -14.25 44.80
C PRO A 44 -10.56 -13.58 43.51
N PHE A 45 -11.67 -14.06 42.94
CA PHE A 45 -12.30 -13.40 41.80
C PHE A 45 -12.84 -12.01 42.16
N CYS A 46 -13.09 -11.21 41.13
CA CYS A 46 -13.70 -9.90 41.27
C CYS A 46 -15.09 -9.99 41.91
N SER A 47 -15.37 -9.14 42.89
CA SER A 47 -16.66 -9.06 43.59
C SER A 47 -17.80 -8.44 42.76
N ILE A 48 -17.58 -8.15 41.48
CA ILE A 48 -18.63 -7.61 40.60
C ILE A 48 -19.34 -8.79 39.95
N GLU A 49 -20.67 -8.81 40.08
CA GLU A 49 -21.51 -9.85 39.50
C GLU A 49 -21.26 -9.99 37.99
N GLY A 50 -21.09 -11.23 37.53
CA GLY A 50 -20.75 -11.54 36.14
C GLY A 50 -19.29 -11.29 35.74
N CYS A 51 -18.42 -10.79 36.63
CA CYS A 51 -17.00 -10.59 36.35
C CYS A 51 -16.14 -11.77 36.86
N ARG A 52 -15.58 -12.55 35.93
CA ARG A 52 -14.73 -13.72 36.25
C ARG A 52 -13.23 -13.44 36.27
N GLU A 53 -12.84 -12.16 36.35
CA GLU A 53 -11.44 -11.74 36.37
C GLU A 53 -10.88 -11.78 37.80
N GLU A 54 -9.61 -12.11 37.97
CA GLU A 54 -8.95 -12.09 39.28
C GLU A 54 -8.93 -10.69 39.90
N SER A 55 -9.23 -10.63 41.20
CA SER A 55 -9.11 -9.42 42.01
C SER A 55 -7.65 -9.01 42.14
N ARG A 56 -7.39 -7.71 41.97
CA ARG A 56 -6.06 -7.12 42.12
C ARG A 56 -5.94 -6.29 43.40
N ALA A 57 -7.01 -5.60 43.79
CA ALA A 57 -7.06 -4.77 44.99
C ALA A 57 -8.52 -4.52 45.41
N ARG A 58 -8.79 -4.49 46.71
CA ARG A 58 -10.12 -4.19 47.29
C ARG A 58 -11.26 -5.10 46.78
N GLY A 59 -10.96 -6.35 46.44
CA GLY A 59 -11.96 -7.28 45.89
C GLY A 59 -12.27 -7.08 44.41
N TRP A 60 -11.61 -6.14 43.71
CA TRP A 60 -11.90 -5.82 42.31
C TRP A 60 -10.75 -6.14 41.37
N CYS A 61 -11.10 -6.55 40.14
CA CYS A 61 -10.14 -6.70 39.05
C CYS A 61 -9.53 -5.34 38.65
N ILE A 62 -8.45 -5.35 37.86
CA ILE A 62 -7.74 -4.10 37.47
C ILE A 62 -8.65 -3.07 36.78
N LYS A 63 -9.68 -3.53 36.04
CA LYS A 63 -10.64 -2.66 35.34
C LYS A 63 -11.59 -2.00 36.34
N HIS A 64 -12.22 -2.78 37.22
CA HIS A 64 -13.16 -2.30 38.23
C HIS A 64 -12.47 -1.44 39.29
N TYR A 65 -11.31 -1.85 39.78
CA TYR A 65 -10.49 -1.02 40.66
C TYR A 65 -10.10 0.31 39.97
N GLY A 66 -9.78 0.26 38.67
CA GLY A 66 -9.44 1.43 37.87
C GLY A 66 -10.63 2.37 37.60
N ARG A 67 -11.86 1.85 37.54
CA ARG A 67 -13.11 2.64 37.47
C ARG A 67 -13.38 3.31 38.81
N TRP A 68 -13.41 2.53 39.89
CA TRP A 68 -13.58 3.03 41.25
C TRP A 68 -12.59 4.16 41.60
N ARG A 69 -11.30 4.00 41.28
CA ARG A 69 -10.30 5.04 41.50
C ARG A 69 -10.56 6.36 40.76
N ALA A 70 -11.34 6.33 39.69
CA ALA A 70 -11.59 7.50 38.84
C ALA A 70 -12.97 8.12 39.07
N THR A 71 -13.97 7.30 39.41
CA THR A 71 -15.38 7.72 39.50
C THR A 71 -16.00 7.49 40.87
N GLY A 72 -15.32 6.77 41.78
CA GLY A 72 -15.88 6.30 43.05
C GLY A 72 -16.75 5.03 42.93
N ASP A 73 -17.02 4.57 41.72
CA ASP A 73 -17.89 3.41 41.43
C ASP A 73 -17.15 2.37 40.56
N PRO A 74 -17.03 1.10 41.00
CA PRO A 74 -16.37 0.05 40.24
C PRO A 74 -17.09 -0.32 38.92
N THR A 75 -18.39 -0.03 38.79
CA THR A 75 -19.19 -0.26 37.58
C THR A 75 -19.27 0.97 36.68
N GLY A 76 -18.91 2.14 37.22
CA GLY A 76 -19.00 3.43 36.53
C GLY A 76 -18.26 3.47 35.20
N THR A 77 -18.88 4.13 34.21
CA THR A 77 -18.25 4.40 32.92
C THR A 77 -17.40 5.67 33.04
N LYS A 78 -16.19 5.66 32.47
CA LYS A 78 -15.37 6.87 32.41
C LYS A 78 -15.84 7.71 31.23
N PRO A 79 -16.13 9.02 31.40
CA PRO A 79 -16.38 9.89 30.27
C PRO A 79 -15.13 9.90 29.36
N ARG A 80 -15.35 9.75 28.07
CA ARG A 80 -14.27 9.77 27.08
C ARG A 80 -13.75 11.21 27.03
N ARG A 81 -12.57 11.47 27.60
CA ARG A 81 -11.95 12.80 27.51
C ARG A 81 -11.79 13.16 26.04
N GLU A 82 -12.39 14.27 25.62
CA GLU A 82 -12.17 14.83 24.29
C GLU A 82 -10.70 15.19 24.15
N ARG A 83 -10.11 14.72 23.05
CA ARG A 83 -8.70 14.90 22.75
C ARG A 83 -8.60 15.96 21.67
N PRO A 84 -7.99 17.12 21.95
CA PRO A 84 -7.71 18.12 20.93
C PRO A 84 -7.09 17.51 19.68
N PRO A 85 -7.33 18.07 18.49
CA PRO A 85 -6.68 17.62 17.27
C PRO A 85 -5.16 17.80 17.36
N CYS A 86 -4.46 17.12 16.46
CA CYS A 86 -3.01 17.21 16.36
C CYS A 86 -2.59 18.63 15.97
N SER A 87 -1.58 19.17 16.65
CA SER A 87 -1.01 20.50 16.37
C SER A 87 -0.23 20.58 15.05
N TYR A 88 -0.29 19.54 14.20
CA TYR A 88 0.37 19.55 12.90
C TYR A 88 -0.66 19.99 11.87
N GLU A 89 -0.34 21.01 11.10
CA GLU A 89 -1.23 21.55 10.06
C GLU A 89 -1.73 20.44 9.12
N GLY A 90 -3.04 20.44 8.87
CA GLY A 90 -3.70 19.42 8.04
C GLY A 90 -3.91 18.05 8.73
N CYS A 91 -3.63 17.90 10.03
CA CYS A 91 -3.83 16.65 10.75
C CYS A 91 -5.02 16.69 11.73
N GLY A 92 -6.17 16.15 11.32
CA GLY A 92 -7.36 16.02 12.18
C GLY A 92 -7.33 14.88 13.21
N LYS A 93 -6.21 14.14 13.33
CA LYS A 93 -6.11 13.02 14.27
C LYS A 93 -6.05 13.53 15.71
N PRO A 94 -6.65 12.85 16.70
CA PRO A 94 -6.59 13.27 18.08
C PRO A 94 -5.15 13.26 18.60
N HIS A 95 -4.85 14.18 19.52
CA HIS A 95 -3.56 14.26 20.17
C HIS A 95 -3.20 12.92 20.85
N ALA A 96 -1.93 12.62 21.00
CA ALA A 96 -1.46 11.42 21.69
C ALA A 96 -0.48 11.78 22.80
N ALA A 97 0.52 12.60 22.48
CA ALA A 97 1.50 13.13 23.41
C ALA A 97 2.10 14.41 22.83
N ASN A 98 2.49 15.36 23.69
CA ASN A 98 3.19 16.59 23.32
C ASN A 98 2.47 17.42 22.24
N GLY A 99 1.13 17.51 22.29
CA GLY A 99 0.34 18.24 21.28
C GLY A 99 0.20 17.56 19.92
N TYR A 100 0.81 16.38 19.72
CA TYR A 100 0.82 15.68 18.43
C TYR A 100 0.09 14.35 18.49
N CYS A 101 -0.50 13.91 17.38
CA CYS A 101 -1.04 12.54 17.24
C CYS A 101 0.07 11.48 17.38
N GLY A 102 -0.29 10.22 17.58
CA GLY A 102 0.68 9.16 17.91
C GLY A 102 1.82 9.02 16.91
N THR A 103 1.53 9.21 15.62
CA THR A 103 2.53 9.19 14.55
C THR A 103 3.46 10.39 14.59
N HIS A 104 2.92 11.60 14.78
CA HIS A 104 3.70 12.83 14.85
C HIS A 104 4.53 12.89 16.14
N ALA A 105 3.96 12.53 17.29
CA ALA A 105 4.66 12.47 18.57
C ALA A 105 5.84 11.47 18.54
N SER A 106 5.63 10.30 17.94
CA SER A 106 6.69 9.29 17.78
C SER A 106 7.81 9.77 16.85
N ARG A 107 7.46 10.55 15.82
CA ARG A 107 8.43 11.12 14.88
C ARG A 107 9.26 12.22 15.52
N VAL A 108 8.63 13.14 16.25
CA VAL A 108 9.32 14.18 17.04
C VAL A 108 10.33 13.52 17.99
N ARG A 109 9.94 12.46 18.70
CA ARG A 109 10.84 11.72 19.60
C ARG A 109 12.05 11.11 18.91
N ARG A 110 11.92 10.70 17.63
CA ARG A 110 13.00 10.03 16.88
C ARG A 110 13.90 10.98 16.11
N THR A 111 13.34 12.09 15.63
CA THR A 111 13.98 12.95 14.62
C THR A 111 14.09 14.41 15.03
N GLY A 112 13.51 14.80 16.16
CA GLY A 112 13.47 16.18 16.63
C GLY A 112 12.50 17.09 15.86
N THR A 113 11.90 16.63 14.76
CA THR A 113 10.99 17.45 13.93
C THR A 113 9.68 16.73 13.61
N VAL A 114 8.63 17.51 13.35
CA VAL A 114 7.33 17.00 12.89
C VAL A 114 7.29 16.90 11.35
N LYS A 115 8.23 17.56 10.65
CA LYS A 115 8.27 17.59 9.18
C LYS A 115 8.19 16.16 8.64
N VAL A 116 7.12 15.91 7.89
CA VAL A 116 6.92 14.67 7.18
C VAL A 116 7.98 14.66 6.06
N ARG A 117 8.93 13.71 6.07
CA ARG A 117 9.69 13.39 4.85
C ARG A 117 8.65 13.09 3.78
N GLY A 118 8.64 13.92 2.72
CA GLY A 118 7.89 13.81 1.46
C GLY A 118 6.55 13.09 1.54
N GLY A 119 5.45 13.81 1.26
CA GLY A 119 4.19 13.16 0.93
C GLY A 119 4.39 12.05 -0.11
N ARG A 120 3.52 11.04 -0.06
CA ARG A 120 3.42 10.01 -1.10
C ARG A 120 3.32 10.73 -2.44
N THR A 121 4.40 10.68 -3.21
CA THR A 121 4.54 11.33 -4.51
C THR A 121 4.50 10.24 -5.57
N ASP A 122 3.97 10.58 -6.73
CA ASP A 122 3.80 9.60 -7.80
C ASP A 122 5.15 9.11 -8.32
N CYS A 123 5.21 7.86 -8.75
CA CYS A 123 6.42 7.33 -9.35
C CYS A 123 6.74 8.09 -10.65
N VAL A 124 8.01 8.46 -10.85
CA VAL A 124 8.48 9.15 -12.08
C VAL A 124 8.44 8.30 -13.35
N VAL A 125 8.03 7.02 -13.26
CA VAL A 125 7.92 6.18 -14.45
C VAL A 125 6.58 6.45 -15.09
N GLN A 126 6.61 6.83 -16.37
CA GLN A 126 5.41 7.11 -17.16
C GLN A 126 4.40 5.95 -17.04
N ASP A 127 3.13 6.31 -16.85
CA ASP A 127 2.01 5.39 -16.63
C ASP A 127 2.10 4.51 -15.37
N CYS A 128 2.94 4.88 -14.39
CA CYS A 128 2.97 4.24 -13.07
C CYS A 128 2.14 5.00 -12.03
N VAL A 129 1.02 4.41 -11.61
CA VAL A 129 0.12 4.99 -10.59
C VAL A 129 0.56 4.73 -9.13
N ARG A 130 1.72 4.10 -8.92
CA ARG A 130 2.19 3.76 -7.57
C ARG A 130 2.96 4.91 -6.96
N VAL A 131 2.73 5.15 -5.67
CA VAL A 131 3.40 6.20 -4.90
C VAL A 131 4.75 5.75 -4.34
N HIS A 132 5.65 6.70 -4.13
CA HIS A 132 6.93 6.50 -3.45
C HIS A 132 7.04 7.33 -2.17
N TRP A 133 7.99 6.94 -1.31
CA TRP A 133 8.28 7.61 -0.05
C TRP A 133 9.55 8.48 -0.12
N SER A 134 10.40 8.27 -1.14
CA SER A 134 11.60 9.08 -1.44
C SER A 134 12.27 8.60 -2.73
N GLY A 135 12.90 9.51 -3.49
CA GLY A 135 13.79 9.13 -4.60
C GLY A 135 13.13 8.87 -5.96
N GLY A 136 11.94 9.43 -6.22
CA GLY A 136 11.27 9.38 -7.53
C GLY A 136 10.60 8.05 -7.87
N TYR A 137 11.14 6.92 -7.42
CA TYR A 137 10.67 5.59 -7.83
C TYR A 137 9.85 4.88 -6.74
N CYS A 138 8.73 4.26 -7.13
CA CYS A 138 8.01 3.32 -6.26
C CYS A 138 8.93 2.15 -5.83
N SER A 139 8.56 1.40 -4.78
CA SER A 139 9.39 0.31 -4.24
C SER A 139 9.88 -0.68 -5.30
N MET A 140 9.02 -1.04 -6.25
CA MET A 140 9.34 -1.95 -7.35
C MET A 140 10.30 -1.32 -8.38
N HIS A 141 10.01 -0.11 -8.88
CA HIS A 141 10.91 0.55 -9.84
C HIS A 141 12.26 0.88 -9.20
N GLY A 142 12.28 1.27 -7.92
CA GLY A 142 13.52 1.47 -7.17
C GLY A 142 14.30 0.17 -6.96
N GLN A 143 13.64 -0.99 -6.90
CA GLN A 143 14.32 -2.29 -6.86
C GLN A 143 14.92 -2.67 -8.23
N ARG A 144 14.23 -2.36 -9.32
CA ARG A 144 14.75 -2.57 -10.69
C ARG A 144 15.95 -1.68 -10.98
N VAL A 145 15.89 -0.39 -10.64
CA VAL A 145 17.03 0.52 -10.78
C VAL A 145 18.25 -0.02 -10.04
N ARG A 146 18.08 -0.55 -8.81
CA ARG A 146 19.19 -1.15 -8.06
C ARG A 146 19.76 -2.42 -8.68
N LYS A 147 18.92 -3.24 -9.33
CA LYS A 147 19.32 -4.55 -9.84
C LYS A 147 19.82 -4.49 -11.29
N TYR A 148 19.25 -3.61 -12.10
CA TYR A 148 19.42 -3.56 -13.55
C TYR A 148 19.89 -2.19 -14.05
N GLY A 149 20.01 -1.19 -13.19
CA GLY A 149 20.40 0.18 -13.55
C GLY A 149 19.26 1.05 -14.06
N GLU A 150 18.14 0.46 -14.47
CA GLU A 150 16.99 1.18 -15.03
C GLU A 150 15.66 0.73 -14.40
N PRO A 151 14.62 1.60 -14.35
CA PRO A 151 13.35 1.26 -13.72
C PRO A 151 12.51 0.28 -14.55
N GLY A 152 12.75 0.21 -15.87
CA GLY A 152 11.88 -0.48 -16.82
C GLY A 152 10.47 0.12 -16.84
N PRO A 153 9.59 -0.40 -17.72
CA PRO A 153 8.26 0.16 -17.85
C PRO A 153 7.30 -0.28 -16.73
N ALA A 154 6.25 0.51 -16.51
CA ALA A 154 5.21 0.27 -15.51
C ALA A 154 4.34 -0.98 -15.79
N PHE A 155 4.47 -1.57 -16.99
CA PHE A 155 3.55 -2.56 -17.58
C PHE A 155 3.33 -3.84 -16.76
N SER A 156 4.14 -4.15 -15.74
CA SER A 156 3.95 -5.38 -14.95
C SER A 156 2.77 -5.33 -13.97
N PHE A 157 2.20 -4.15 -13.71
CA PHE A 157 1.00 -3.98 -12.87
C PHE A 157 0.25 -2.72 -13.29
N ILE A 158 -0.45 -2.80 -14.40
CA ILE A 158 -1.46 -1.81 -14.74
C ILE A 158 -2.74 -2.22 -13.99
N GLY A 159 -3.16 -1.46 -12.99
CA GLY A 159 -4.32 -1.79 -12.16
C GLY A 159 -4.13 -1.38 -10.70
N ASP A 160 -5.14 -1.66 -9.88
CA ASP A 160 -5.19 -1.36 -8.44
C ASP A 160 -4.26 -2.25 -7.57
N GLY A 161 -3.43 -3.09 -8.20
CA GLY A 161 -2.63 -4.12 -7.54
C GLY A 161 -3.30 -5.50 -7.52
N SER A 162 -4.47 -5.67 -8.18
CA SER A 162 -5.10 -6.97 -8.39
C SER A 162 -4.15 -7.95 -9.10
N PRO A 163 -4.14 -9.24 -8.71
CA PRO A 163 -3.31 -10.25 -9.37
C PRO A 163 -3.62 -10.37 -10.87
N ARG A 164 -2.58 -10.50 -11.71
CA ARG A 164 -2.74 -10.90 -13.12
C ARG A 164 -3.39 -12.28 -13.14
N ARG A 165 -4.52 -12.42 -13.84
CA ARG A 165 -5.20 -13.71 -14.02
C ARG A 165 -5.32 -14.01 -15.50
N GLN A 166 -4.99 -15.23 -15.88
CA GLN A 166 -5.28 -15.73 -17.23
C GLN A 166 -6.80 -15.93 -17.36
N GLY A 167 -7.42 -15.26 -18.33
CA GLY A 167 -8.83 -15.43 -18.66
C GLY A 167 -9.07 -16.62 -19.58
N ASN A 168 -10.35 -16.94 -19.82
CA ASN A 168 -10.75 -17.90 -20.84
C ASN A 168 -10.30 -17.37 -22.21
N GLY A 169 -9.38 -18.08 -22.87
CA GLY A 169 -8.76 -17.63 -24.12
C GLY A 169 -7.30 -17.18 -24.00
N GLY A 170 -6.65 -17.33 -22.84
CA GLY A 170 -5.20 -17.10 -22.70
C GLY A 170 -4.79 -15.63 -22.55
N TYR A 171 -5.74 -14.70 -22.68
CA TYR A 171 -5.51 -13.27 -22.45
C TYR A 171 -5.38 -12.96 -20.96
N VAL A 172 -4.49 -12.02 -20.64
CA VAL A 172 -4.37 -11.50 -19.28
C VAL A 172 -5.48 -10.50 -18.99
N MET A 173 -6.17 -10.72 -17.87
CA MET A 173 -7.26 -9.88 -17.39
C MET A 173 -6.83 -9.10 -16.15
N MET A 174 -7.34 -7.88 -16.02
CA MET A 174 -7.16 -7.02 -14.86
C MET A 174 -8.48 -6.41 -14.41
N THR A 175 -8.50 -5.94 -13.16
CA THR A 175 -9.64 -5.23 -12.60
C THR A 175 -9.27 -3.75 -12.46
N ILE A 176 -10.09 -2.87 -13.02
CA ILE A 176 -9.96 -1.42 -12.89
C ILE A 176 -11.30 -0.89 -12.42
N ASN A 177 -11.32 -0.21 -11.26
CA ASN A 177 -12.55 0.34 -10.66
C ASN A 177 -13.69 -0.69 -10.55
N GLY A 178 -13.36 -1.93 -10.20
CA GLY A 178 -14.32 -3.03 -10.06
C GLY A 178 -14.78 -3.68 -11.39
N ARG A 179 -14.31 -3.20 -12.55
CA ARG A 179 -14.62 -3.79 -13.86
C ARG A 179 -13.45 -4.62 -14.37
N ARG A 180 -13.74 -5.80 -14.94
CA ARG A 180 -12.74 -6.64 -15.60
C ARG A 180 -12.49 -6.13 -17.02
N VAL A 181 -11.23 -5.88 -17.34
CA VAL A 181 -10.78 -5.45 -18.67
C VAL A 181 -9.61 -6.32 -19.14
N SER A 182 -9.43 -6.48 -20.45
CA SER A 182 -8.26 -7.16 -21.00
C SER A 182 -7.05 -6.25 -20.99
N GLU A 183 -5.91 -6.77 -20.55
CA GLU A 183 -4.69 -5.98 -20.35
C GLU A 183 -4.16 -5.41 -21.67
N HIS A 184 -4.11 -6.20 -22.75
CA HIS A 184 -3.65 -5.72 -24.07
C HIS A 184 -4.50 -4.55 -24.60
N ARG A 185 -5.83 -4.63 -24.44
CA ARG A 185 -6.73 -3.58 -24.90
C ARG A 185 -6.51 -2.31 -24.11
N TYR A 186 -6.43 -2.43 -22.79
CA TYR A 186 -6.15 -1.29 -21.93
C TYR A 186 -4.81 -0.63 -22.26
N VAL A 187 -3.74 -1.41 -22.48
CA VAL A 187 -2.43 -0.88 -22.87
C VAL A 187 -2.53 -0.06 -24.17
N MET A 188 -3.23 -0.59 -25.17
CA MET A 188 -3.43 0.11 -26.45
C MET A 188 -4.28 1.38 -26.31
N GLU A 189 -5.41 1.32 -25.60
CA GLU A 189 -6.30 2.48 -25.35
C GLU A 189 -5.54 3.64 -24.66
N ARG A 190 -4.65 3.31 -23.72
CA ARG A 190 -3.80 4.30 -23.06
C ARG A 190 -2.75 4.88 -23.98
N ALA A 191 -2.11 4.07 -24.82
CA ALA A 191 -1.13 4.55 -25.79
C ALA A 191 -1.75 5.49 -26.84
N LEU A 192 -2.99 5.21 -27.26
CA LEU A 192 -3.75 6.05 -28.20
C LEU A 192 -4.39 7.28 -27.55
N GLY A 193 -4.51 7.31 -26.22
CA GLY A 193 -5.21 8.36 -25.49
C GLY A 193 -6.73 8.38 -25.69
N ARG A 194 -7.30 7.33 -26.30
CA ARG A 194 -8.74 7.18 -26.57
C ARG A 194 -9.18 5.72 -26.43
N PRO A 195 -10.46 5.44 -26.14
CA PRO A 195 -10.96 4.08 -26.19
C PRO A 195 -10.85 3.50 -27.62
N LEU A 196 -10.68 2.19 -27.72
CA LEU A 196 -10.76 1.51 -29.01
C LEU A 196 -12.21 1.48 -29.47
N THR A 197 -12.41 1.70 -30.76
CA THR A 197 -13.72 1.58 -31.40
C THR A 197 -14.17 0.11 -31.46
N ALA A 198 -15.42 -0.13 -31.86
CA ALA A 198 -15.95 -1.47 -32.05
C ALA A 198 -15.26 -2.21 -33.22
N ASP A 199 -14.71 -1.45 -34.17
CA ASP A 199 -14.04 -1.94 -35.37
C ASP A 199 -12.54 -2.15 -35.17
N GLU A 200 -12.03 -1.89 -33.96
CA GLU A 200 -10.61 -1.97 -33.63
C GLU A 200 -10.31 -3.18 -32.74
N ASN A 201 -9.31 -3.95 -33.16
CA ASN A 201 -8.78 -5.10 -32.44
C ASN A 201 -7.28 -4.92 -32.15
N VAL A 202 -6.77 -5.60 -31.13
CA VAL A 202 -5.35 -5.57 -30.78
C VAL A 202 -4.73 -6.93 -31.05
N HIS A 203 -3.71 -6.95 -31.89
CA HIS A 203 -2.98 -8.16 -32.28
C HIS A 203 -1.64 -8.25 -31.53
N HIS A 204 -1.23 -9.47 -31.18
CA HIS A 204 0.07 -9.75 -30.55
C HIS A 204 1.06 -10.21 -31.62
N VAL A 205 2.11 -9.44 -31.88
CA VAL A 205 3.09 -9.71 -32.96
C VAL A 205 3.76 -11.07 -32.79
N ASN A 206 4.15 -11.43 -31.57
CA ASN A 206 4.78 -12.72 -31.27
C ASN A 206 3.79 -13.87 -31.01
N GLY A 207 2.48 -13.63 -31.10
CA GLY A 207 1.44 -14.62 -30.79
C GLY A 207 1.26 -14.97 -29.30
N ASP A 208 2.10 -14.44 -28.40
CA ASP A 208 1.97 -14.66 -26.95
C ASP A 208 0.97 -13.68 -26.34
N ARG A 209 -0.22 -14.20 -26.00
CA ARG A 209 -1.34 -13.45 -25.39
C ARG A 209 -1.04 -12.92 -23.99
N GLN A 210 0.09 -13.29 -23.38
CA GLN A 210 0.54 -12.81 -22.07
C GLN A 210 1.56 -11.67 -22.15
N ASP A 211 2.15 -11.46 -23.33
CA ASP A 211 3.10 -10.40 -23.59
C ASP A 211 2.41 -9.12 -24.07
N ASN A 212 1.92 -8.35 -23.11
CA ASN A 212 1.17 -7.11 -23.36
C ASN A 212 2.08 -5.86 -23.36
N ARG A 213 3.38 -6.02 -23.67
CA ARG A 213 4.27 -4.87 -23.91
C ARG A 213 3.78 -4.13 -25.15
N LEU A 214 3.71 -2.80 -25.12
CA LEU A 214 3.21 -2.00 -26.25
C LEU A 214 3.96 -2.31 -27.57
N ALA A 215 5.28 -2.54 -27.51
CA ALA A 215 6.09 -2.93 -28.67
C ALA A 215 5.72 -4.30 -29.28
N ASN A 216 4.93 -5.12 -28.58
CA ASN A 216 4.44 -6.42 -29.04
C ASN A 216 2.95 -6.36 -29.46
N LEU A 217 2.32 -5.18 -29.41
CA LEU A 217 0.91 -4.99 -29.72
C LEU A 217 0.75 -4.15 -31.00
N GLU A 218 -0.17 -4.56 -31.85
CA GLU A 218 -0.57 -3.83 -33.07
C GLU A 218 -2.06 -3.52 -33.05
N LEU A 219 -2.43 -2.33 -33.50
CA LEU A 219 -3.82 -1.95 -33.70
C LEU A 219 -4.27 -2.37 -35.10
N TRP A 220 -5.33 -3.18 -35.16
CA TRP A 220 -5.92 -3.67 -36.40
C TRP A 220 -7.34 -3.12 -36.55
N ASN A 221 -7.73 -2.73 -37.75
CA ASN A 221 -9.12 -2.41 -38.08
C ASN A 221 -9.75 -3.63 -38.78
N THR A 222 -10.92 -4.06 -38.30
CA THR A 222 -11.65 -5.23 -38.82
C THR A 222 -12.87 -4.85 -39.67
N SER A 223 -13.19 -3.56 -39.76
CA SER A 223 -14.35 -3.07 -40.51
C SER A 223 -14.03 -3.00 -42.00
N GLN A 224 -14.91 -3.56 -42.81
CA GLN A 224 -14.85 -3.40 -44.26
C GLN A 224 -16.27 -3.41 -44.87
N PRO A 225 -16.56 -2.52 -45.83
CA PRO A 225 -17.85 -2.49 -46.51
C PRO A 225 -18.00 -3.67 -47.47
N ALA A 226 -18.93 -4.59 -47.19
CA ALA A 226 -19.26 -5.70 -48.08
C ALA A 226 -20.33 -5.31 -49.12
N GLY A 227 -20.14 -5.71 -50.39
CA GLY A 227 -21.17 -5.59 -51.43
C GLY A 227 -21.59 -4.17 -51.81
N GLN A 228 -20.68 -3.19 -51.78
CA GLN A 228 -21.00 -1.76 -51.96
C GLN A 228 -20.65 -1.19 -53.34
N ARG A 229 -21.33 -0.09 -53.73
CA ARG A 229 -21.02 0.67 -54.95
C ARG A 229 -19.68 1.40 -54.80
N VAL A 230 -19.10 1.85 -55.91
CA VAL A 230 -17.83 2.59 -55.91
C VAL A 230 -17.92 3.84 -55.05
N ASP A 231 -19.01 4.61 -55.16
CA ASP A 231 -19.21 5.84 -54.38
C ASP A 231 -19.19 5.60 -52.87
N ASP A 232 -19.83 4.50 -52.42
CA ASP A 232 -19.86 4.10 -51.02
C ASP A 232 -18.45 3.71 -50.51
N LYS A 233 -17.66 3.04 -51.35
CA LYS A 233 -16.25 2.71 -51.03
C LYS A 233 -15.39 3.96 -50.92
N VAL A 234 -15.57 4.93 -51.81
CA VAL A 234 -14.85 6.21 -51.77
C VAL A 234 -15.22 6.98 -50.51
N LYS A 235 -16.51 7.03 -50.15
CA LYS A 235 -16.97 7.66 -48.92
C LYS A 235 -16.37 6.97 -47.68
N TRP A 236 -16.43 5.64 -47.62
CA TRP A 236 -15.84 4.87 -46.52
C TRP A 236 -14.33 5.10 -46.41
N ALA A 237 -13.59 5.10 -47.53
CA ALA A 237 -12.16 5.39 -47.53
C ALA A 237 -11.86 6.81 -47.02
N ALA A 238 -12.68 7.80 -47.41
CA ALA A 238 -12.55 9.16 -46.89
C ALA A 238 -12.80 9.23 -45.38
N ASP A 239 -13.80 8.52 -44.85
CA ASP A 239 -14.06 8.44 -43.42
C ASP A 239 -12.93 7.74 -42.66
N LEU A 240 -12.35 6.68 -43.23
CA LEU A 240 -11.19 5.99 -42.68
C LEU A 240 -9.96 6.91 -42.60
N LEU A 241 -9.71 7.67 -43.67
CA LEU A 241 -8.63 8.67 -43.69
C LEU A 241 -8.88 9.78 -42.67
N ARG A 242 -10.12 10.28 -42.52
CA ARG A 242 -10.45 11.27 -41.48
C ARG A 242 -10.10 10.76 -40.09
N LEU A 243 -10.28 9.46 -39.86
CA LEU A 243 -10.05 8.84 -38.56
C LEU A 243 -8.56 8.57 -38.27
N TYR A 244 -7.81 8.06 -39.25
CA TYR A 244 -6.46 7.55 -39.03
C TYR A 244 -5.34 8.41 -39.60
N ALA A 245 -5.63 9.23 -40.61
CA ALA A 245 -4.64 10.03 -41.33
C ALA A 245 -5.29 11.29 -41.96
N PRO A 246 -5.92 12.17 -41.15
CA PRO A 246 -6.67 13.32 -41.66
C PRO A 246 -5.79 14.28 -42.49
N GLU A 247 -4.48 14.32 -42.23
CA GLU A 247 -3.49 15.09 -43.00
C GLU A 247 -3.41 14.71 -44.48
N LEU A 248 -3.76 13.46 -44.82
CA LEU A 248 -3.77 12.98 -46.21
C LEU A 248 -4.96 13.53 -47.02
N LEU A 249 -5.99 14.07 -46.36
CA LEU A 249 -7.16 14.66 -47.03
C LEU A 249 -6.91 16.08 -47.55
N SER A 250 -5.95 16.79 -46.96
CA SER A 250 -5.58 18.17 -47.33
C SER A 250 -4.46 18.26 -48.37
N SER A 251 -3.80 17.15 -48.71
CA SER A 251 -2.71 17.16 -49.67
C SER A 251 -3.22 17.29 -51.11
N PRO A 252 -2.72 18.26 -51.91
CA PRO A 252 -2.95 18.24 -53.35
C PRO A 252 -2.29 16.99 -53.92
N ARG A 253 -3.08 16.23 -54.69
CA ARG A 253 -2.78 14.92 -55.30
C ARG A 253 -1.29 14.57 -55.35
N LEU A 254 -0.92 13.44 -54.72
CA LEU A 254 0.25 12.66 -55.13
C LEU A 254 0.17 12.51 -56.65
N GLY A 255 1.13 13.14 -57.34
CA GLY A 255 1.14 13.28 -58.79
C GLY A 255 0.98 11.93 -59.48
N ALA A 256 0.20 11.95 -60.55
CA ALA A 256 0.23 10.90 -61.56
C ALA A 256 1.69 10.71 -61.99
N ALA A 257 2.24 9.53 -61.76
CA ALA A 257 3.43 9.09 -62.46
C ALA A 257 3.02 8.91 -63.93
N SER A 258 3.51 9.81 -64.79
CA SER A 258 3.56 9.64 -66.24
C SER A 258 4.61 8.60 -66.62
#